data_AF-Q3SDA3-F1
#
_entry.id   AF-Q3SDA3-F1
#
_cell.length_a   1.000
_cell.length_b   1.000
_cell.length_c   1.000
_cell.angle_alpha   90.00
_cell.angle_beta   90.00
_cell.angle_gamma   90.00
#
_symmetry.space_group_name_H-M   'P 1'
#
loop_
_entity.id
_entity.type
_entity.pdbx_description
1 polymer ?
#
loop_
_entity_poly.entity_id
_entity_poly.type
_entity_poly.pdbx_seq_one_letter_code
_entity_poly.pdbx_strand_id
1 'polypeptide(L)'
;MTYRVLLISLLVYSINCNVIIRTDARCVCKQWKLALECANDQDCIWNSNTKTCEQEECSSIKSQSICSADEGCQYRDGKCENFTKCEDLKGKTINECRFMSTNCRESNGEHCLPNAQERLCAQFTNEGECIQGQDGFCLWSDSKCTLWSQCAQANSKIQCEMLPQSCDWSATLKICLQKKCSEIDHEYDCVAVQEGPNSHLYEVCEWNYVLKQCESSIPDILTFDTCASNTLLAYHWSSSNASEGFCEQCLSPNVQKPSPKHCLCKSISSQNDCQQNQTCIWRDGTCEERKCAEIDPPQACIQLEHCAWFANACVEFTQCENYKAFSNLECQSINKKCLLSDTLETCTSKYQECKTHKTDDKCNGSKDSKSEQCYWDEKLNSCQVWTQCSQQKQATYCEYSGACFWEGECKQIECKLLNEHQCTHYLTSPNSKTWKYCMLFDTCKDLDPDLLTKDECYALSYGLSTWNSSKCQQCTFPDDYTPILSFIGMIIITML
;
A
#
# COMPACT_ATOMS: atom_id res chain seq x y z
N MET A 1 10.38 -61.85 28.04
CA MET A 1 10.16 -60.72 28.97
C MET A 1 11.04 -59.56 28.50
N THR A 2 10.68 -58.96 27.36
CA THR A 2 11.36 -57.86 26.66
C THR A 2 10.46 -57.55 25.45
N TYR A 3 10.39 -56.28 25.00
CA TYR A 3 9.43 -55.70 24.02
C TYR A 3 8.12 -55.14 24.59
N ARG A 4 8.17 -54.06 25.39
CA ARG A 4 6.98 -53.19 25.62
C ARG A 4 7.25 -51.70 25.89
N VAL A 5 8.45 -51.17 25.63
CA VAL A 5 8.80 -49.78 26.03
C VAL A 5 9.18 -48.85 24.87
N LEU A 6 9.05 -49.26 23.61
CA LEU A 6 9.63 -48.52 22.47
C LEU A 6 8.60 -48.02 21.43
N LEU A 7 7.39 -47.65 21.86
CA LEU A 7 6.31 -47.26 20.93
C LEU A 7 5.51 -46.01 21.34
N ILE A 8 5.98 -45.20 22.29
CA ILE A 8 5.29 -43.96 22.72
C ILE A 8 6.04 -42.68 22.29
N SER A 9 7.24 -42.78 21.71
CA SER A 9 8.07 -41.61 21.36
C SER A 9 7.96 -41.11 19.92
N LEU A 10 7.02 -41.63 19.10
CA LEU A 10 6.93 -41.32 17.66
C LEU A 10 5.58 -40.71 17.20
N LEU A 11 4.71 -40.27 18.11
CA LEU A 11 3.42 -39.65 17.78
C LEU A 11 3.21 -38.27 18.42
N VAL A 12 4.27 -37.47 18.50
CA VAL A 12 4.16 -36.00 18.64
C VAL A 12 5.03 -35.36 17.57
N TYR A 13 4.80 -35.74 16.31
CA TYR A 13 5.07 -34.83 15.21
C TYR A 13 3.90 -33.85 15.24
N SER A 14 4.00 -32.83 16.09
CA SER A 14 3.19 -31.64 15.96
C SER A 14 3.46 -31.11 14.57
N ILE A 15 2.51 -31.33 13.66
CA ILE A 15 2.41 -30.55 12.44
C ILE A 15 2.15 -29.14 12.96
N ASN A 16 3.24 -28.39 13.17
CA ASN A 16 3.19 -26.95 13.30
C ASN A 16 2.73 -26.47 11.93
N CYS A 17 1.41 -26.50 11.74
CA CYS A 17 0.77 -25.78 10.67
C CYS A 17 1.02 -24.33 11.03
N ASN A 18 2.10 -23.77 10.51
CA ASN A 18 2.30 -22.33 10.49
C ASN A 18 1.13 -21.80 9.68
N VAL A 19 0.05 -21.45 10.36
CA VAL A 19 -1.01 -20.67 9.76
C VAL A 19 -0.35 -19.34 9.48
N ILE A 20 0.08 -19.14 8.24
CA ILE A 20 0.54 -17.85 7.76
C ILE A 20 -0.69 -16.96 7.83
N ILE A 21 -0.77 -16.14 8.87
CA ILE A 21 -1.84 -15.16 8.98
C ILE A 21 -1.50 -14.08 7.95
N ARG A 22 -2.35 -13.98 6.93
CA ARG A 22 -2.18 -13.07 5.79
C ARG A 22 -2.37 -11.64 6.29
N THR A 23 -1.39 -10.80 6.02
CA THR A 23 -1.46 -9.34 6.19
C THR A 23 -1.72 -8.71 4.82
N ASP A 24 -2.52 -7.64 4.79
CA ASP A 24 -3.09 -7.03 3.57
C ASP A 24 -2.09 -6.33 2.64
N ALA A 25 -0.80 -6.60 2.80
CA ALA A 25 0.26 -6.01 1.99
C ALA A 25 0.58 -6.82 0.72
N ARG A 26 -0.02 -8.00 0.54
CA ARG A 26 0.21 -8.82 -0.66
C ARG A 26 -0.43 -8.20 -1.90
N CYS A 27 0.23 -8.36 -3.04
CA CYS A 27 -0.37 -8.01 -4.33
C CYS A 27 -1.59 -8.87 -4.64
N VAL A 28 -2.61 -8.27 -5.27
CA VAL A 28 -3.66 -9.03 -5.94
C VAL A 28 -3.12 -9.61 -7.25
N CYS A 29 -3.70 -10.72 -7.72
CA CYS A 29 -3.17 -11.43 -8.90
C CYS A 29 -2.95 -10.53 -10.13
N LYS A 30 -3.81 -9.53 -10.34
CA LYS A 30 -3.72 -8.58 -11.47
C LYS A 30 -2.49 -7.68 -11.44
N GLN A 31 -1.83 -7.55 -10.29
CA GLN A 31 -0.60 -6.76 -10.14
C GLN A 31 0.62 -7.53 -10.64
N TRP A 32 0.65 -8.87 -10.54
CA TRP A 32 1.75 -9.69 -11.04
C TRP A 32 1.85 -9.60 -12.57
N LYS A 33 2.96 -9.06 -13.08
CA LYS A 33 3.17 -8.81 -14.52
C LYS A 33 3.95 -9.91 -15.21
N LEU A 34 4.68 -10.71 -14.45
CA LEU A 34 5.51 -11.79 -14.97
C LEU A 34 5.01 -13.15 -14.50
N ALA A 35 5.18 -14.16 -15.36
CA ALA A 35 4.79 -15.53 -15.06
C ALA A 35 5.50 -16.08 -13.81
N LEU A 36 6.76 -15.69 -13.58
CA LEU A 36 7.53 -16.12 -12.42
C LEU A 36 6.95 -15.56 -11.11
N GLU A 37 6.61 -14.27 -11.10
CA GLU A 37 5.99 -13.63 -9.93
C GLU A 37 4.61 -14.23 -9.64
N CYS A 38 3.82 -14.43 -10.69
CA CYS A 38 2.52 -15.08 -10.59
C CYS A 38 2.63 -16.48 -9.97
N ALA A 39 3.69 -17.23 -10.28
CA ALA A 39 3.92 -18.55 -9.72
C ALA A 39 4.43 -18.55 -8.27
N ASN A 40 4.93 -17.40 -7.77
CA ASN A 40 5.31 -17.24 -6.36
C ASN A 40 4.08 -17.06 -5.46
N ASP A 41 2.94 -16.65 -6.04
CA ASP A 41 1.66 -16.56 -5.35
C ASP A 41 0.85 -17.85 -5.55
N GLN A 42 0.40 -18.46 -4.45
CA GLN A 42 -0.34 -19.73 -4.50
C GLN A 42 -1.79 -19.56 -4.92
N ASP A 43 -2.30 -18.34 -4.91
CA ASP A 43 -3.71 -18.04 -5.22
C ASP A 43 -3.89 -17.57 -6.68
N CYS A 44 -2.80 -17.52 -7.45
CA CYS A 44 -2.79 -16.96 -8.80
C CYS A 44 -2.31 -17.98 -9.83
N ILE A 45 -2.89 -17.89 -11.04
CA ILE A 45 -2.47 -18.67 -12.21
C ILE A 45 -2.06 -17.72 -13.33
N TRP A 46 -0.93 -18.05 -13.96
CA TRP A 46 -0.50 -17.37 -15.16
C TRP A 46 -1.28 -17.85 -16.38
N ASN A 47 -2.06 -16.96 -16.99
CA ASN A 47 -2.76 -17.25 -18.24
C ASN A 47 -1.84 -16.99 -19.44
N SER A 48 -1.34 -18.07 -20.06
CA SER A 48 -0.38 -17.98 -21.15
C SER A 48 -0.92 -17.31 -22.42
N ASN A 49 -2.24 -17.24 -22.58
CA ASN A 49 -2.90 -16.66 -23.75
C ASN A 49 -3.04 -15.14 -23.62
N THR A 50 -3.48 -14.67 -22.45
CA THR A 50 -3.67 -13.24 -22.16
C THR A 50 -2.39 -12.58 -21.67
N LYS A 51 -1.35 -13.36 -21.29
CA LYS A 51 -0.12 -12.85 -20.66
C LYS A 51 -0.42 -12.03 -19.39
N THR A 52 -1.42 -12.48 -18.65
CA THR A 52 -1.82 -11.87 -17.39
C THR A 52 -1.86 -12.92 -16.29
N CYS A 53 -1.59 -12.47 -15.07
CA CYS A 53 -1.81 -13.27 -13.89
C CYS A 53 -3.25 -13.05 -13.41
N GLU A 54 -3.98 -14.15 -13.26
CA GLU A 54 -5.40 -14.17 -12.93
C GLU A 54 -5.58 -14.96 -11.63
N GLN A 55 -6.63 -14.68 -10.86
CA GLN A 55 -6.94 -15.47 -9.68
C GLN A 55 -7.32 -16.89 -10.10
N GLU A 56 -6.78 -17.90 -9.42
CA GLU A 56 -7.13 -19.28 -9.68
C GLU A 56 -8.63 -19.48 -9.41
N GLU A 57 -9.36 -20.10 -10.35
CA GLU A 57 -10.74 -20.46 -10.06
C GLU A 57 -10.75 -21.43 -8.87
N CYS A 58 -11.62 -21.21 -7.88
CA CYS A 58 -11.68 -22.11 -6.72
C CYS A 58 -11.83 -23.58 -7.14
N SER A 59 -12.52 -23.86 -8.25
CA SER A 59 -12.71 -25.22 -8.77
C SER A 59 -11.43 -25.96 -9.20
N SER A 60 -10.34 -25.25 -9.53
CA SER A 60 -9.04 -25.85 -9.85
C SER A 60 -8.17 -26.15 -8.62
N ILE A 61 -8.46 -25.51 -7.48
CA ILE A 61 -7.69 -25.69 -6.24
C ILE A 61 -8.00 -27.06 -5.63
N LYS A 62 -7.02 -27.97 -5.68
CA LYS A 62 -7.17 -29.35 -5.14
C LYS A 62 -6.81 -29.48 -3.67
N SER A 63 -5.97 -28.59 -3.16
CA SER A 63 -5.52 -28.63 -1.77
C SER A 63 -6.51 -27.92 -0.86
N GLN A 64 -6.97 -28.60 0.18
CA GLN A 64 -7.84 -28.00 1.20
C GLN A 64 -7.19 -26.77 1.84
N SER A 65 -5.90 -26.85 2.19
CA SER A 65 -5.22 -25.76 2.89
C SER A 65 -5.12 -24.49 2.05
N ILE A 66 -4.87 -24.64 0.74
CA ILE A 66 -4.81 -23.53 -0.21
C ILE A 66 -6.22 -22.95 -0.39
N CYS A 67 -7.20 -23.82 -0.64
CA CYS A 67 -8.60 -23.42 -0.81
C CYS A 67 -9.14 -22.64 0.39
N SER A 68 -8.86 -23.12 1.60
CA SER A 68 -9.31 -22.46 2.82
C SER A 68 -8.61 -21.14 3.06
N ALA A 69 -7.42 -20.92 2.49
CA ALA A 69 -6.64 -19.70 2.69
C ALA A 69 -7.06 -18.57 1.72
N ASP A 70 -7.57 -18.92 0.53
CA ASP A 70 -8.10 -17.97 -0.45
C ASP A 70 -9.43 -17.36 0.02
N GLU A 71 -9.49 -16.03 0.09
CA GLU A 71 -10.64 -15.26 0.58
C GLU A 71 -11.87 -15.35 -0.34
N GLY A 72 -11.72 -15.75 -1.60
CA GLY A 72 -12.80 -15.98 -2.55
C GLY A 72 -13.34 -17.41 -2.52
N CYS A 73 -12.71 -18.33 -1.77
CA CYS A 73 -12.96 -19.76 -1.85
C CYS A 73 -13.42 -20.40 -0.52
N GLN A 74 -14.05 -21.56 -0.65
CA GLN A 74 -14.39 -22.45 0.45
C GLN A 74 -14.17 -23.91 0.06
N TYR A 75 -13.70 -24.71 1.01
CA TYR A 75 -13.58 -26.14 0.88
C TYR A 75 -14.87 -26.81 1.40
N ARG A 76 -15.56 -27.56 0.53
CA ARG A 76 -16.79 -28.28 0.87
C ARG A 76 -16.84 -29.63 0.17
N ASP A 77 -17.18 -30.67 0.91
CA ASP A 77 -17.38 -32.04 0.40
C ASP A 77 -16.21 -32.57 -0.47
N GLY A 78 -14.98 -32.25 -0.06
CA GLY A 78 -13.76 -32.68 -0.74
C GLY A 78 -13.39 -31.88 -1.99
N LYS A 79 -14.05 -30.74 -2.24
CA LYS A 79 -13.80 -29.85 -3.37
C LYS A 79 -13.64 -28.41 -2.90
N CYS A 80 -12.91 -27.63 -3.68
CA CYS A 80 -12.87 -26.20 -3.52
C CYS A 80 -13.90 -25.55 -4.46
N GLU A 81 -14.67 -24.61 -3.95
CA GLU A 81 -15.72 -23.87 -4.66
C GLU A 81 -15.73 -22.42 -4.22
N ASN A 82 -16.41 -21.54 -4.96
CA ASN A 82 -16.50 -20.13 -4.59
C ASN A 82 -17.20 -19.99 -3.24
N PHE A 83 -16.63 -19.14 -2.39
CA PHE A 83 -17.21 -18.81 -1.09
C PHE A 83 -18.59 -18.16 -1.29
N THR A 84 -19.59 -18.64 -0.55
CA THR A 84 -20.94 -18.05 -0.57
C THR A 84 -21.24 -17.33 0.73
N LYS A 85 -21.22 -18.08 1.84
CA LYS A 85 -21.42 -17.62 3.21
C LYS A 85 -21.06 -18.74 4.17
N CYS A 86 -20.72 -18.38 5.40
CA CYS A 86 -20.22 -19.34 6.39
C CYS A 86 -21.31 -20.27 6.94
N GLU A 87 -22.56 -19.83 7.01
CA GLU A 87 -23.67 -20.62 7.56
C GLU A 87 -23.94 -21.90 6.76
N ASP A 88 -23.53 -21.90 5.48
CA ASP A 88 -23.64 -23.08 4.62
C ASP A 88 -22.56 -24.14 4.93
N LEU A 89 -21.50 -23.78 5.66
CA LEU A 89 -20.41 -24.67 6.04
C LEU A 89 -20.71 -25.32 7.40
N LYS A 90 -20.52 -26.64 7.48
CA LYS A 90 -20.68 -27.39 8.74
C LYS A 90 -19.34 -27.44 9.47
N GLY A 91 -19.33 -26.93 10.69
CA GLY A 91 -18.15 -26.94 11.56
C GLY A 91 -18.58 -26.73 12.99
N LYS A 92 -18.14 -27.61 13.88
CA LYS A 92 -18.46 -27.60 15.32
C LYS A 92 -17.49 -26.74 16.12
N THR A 93 -16.34 -26.43 15.53
CA THR A 93 -15.28 -25.65 16.17
C THR A 93 -14.79 -24.56 15.23
N ILE A 94 -14.23 -23.50 15.80
CA ILE A 94 -13.59 -22.40 15.04
C ILE A 94 -12.54 -22.94 14.06
N ASN A 95 -11.74 -23.92 14.48
CA ASN A 95 -10.69 -24.49 13.64
C ASN A 95 -11.27 -25.27 12.45
N GLU A 96 -12.32 -26.08 12.67
CA GLU A 96 -13.02 -26.75 11.56
C GLU A 96 -13.54 -25.73 10.54
N CYS A 97 -14.09 -24.61 11.00
CA CYS A 97 -14.58 -23.55 10.11
C CYS A 97 -13.45 -22.84 9.35
N ARG A 98 -12.33 -22.54 10.01
CA ARG A 98 -11.15 -21.97 9.37
C ARG A 98 -10.53 -22.91 8.33
N PHE A 99 -10.61 -24.22 8.55
CA PHE A 99 -10.17 -25.22 7.57
C PHE A 99 -11.11 -25.36 6.36
N MET A 100 -12.32 -24.80 6.44
CA MET A 100 -13.22 -24.71 5.29
C MET A 100 -13.03 -23.38 4.57
N SER A 101 -12.89 -22.25 5.27
CA SER A 101 -12.60 -20.94 4.69
C SER A 101 -12.06 -19.98 5.76
N THR A 102 -11.06 -19.17 5.43
CA THR A 102 -10.52 -18.10 6.28
C THR A 102 -11.54 -17.01 6.60
N ASN A 103 -12.62 -16.91 5.81
CA ASN A 103 -13.76 -16.02 6.05
C ASN A 103 -14.65 -16.51 7.21
N CYS A 104 -14.53 -17.77 7.62
CA CYS A 104 -15.39 -18.40 8.61
C CYS A 104 -14.64 -18.68 9.90
N ARG A 105 -14.61 -17.67 10.77
CA ARG A 105 -13.80 -17.69 12.00
C ARG A 105 -14.60 -18.01 13.26
N GLU A 106 -15.88 -18.28 13.12
CA GLU A 106 -16.76 -18.62 14.25
C GLU A 106 -17.54 -19.90 13.98
N SER A 107 -18.07 -20.49 15.06
CA SER A 107 -18.94 -21.65 15.02
C SER A 107 -19.97 -21.57 16.14
N ASN A 108 -21.23 -21.92 15.82
CA ASN A 108 -22.27 -22.09 16.83
C ASN A 108 -22.38 -23.54 17.35
N GLY A 109 -21.40 -24.40 17.04
CA GLY A 109 -21.38 -25.81 17.40
C GLY A 109 -22.00 -26.76 16.36
N GLU A 110 -22.64 -26.23 15.32
CA GLU A 110 -23.18 -27.02 14.20
C GLU A 110 -22.76 -26.45 12.83
N HIS A 111 -22.85 -25.13 12.70
CA HIS A 111 -22.52 -24.37 11.51
C HIS A 111 -21.39 -23.39 11.79
N CYS A 112 -20.65 -23.09 10.74
CA CYS A 112 -19.74 -21.96 10.75
C CYS A 112 -20.54 -20.67 10.68
N LEU A 113 -20.01 -19.64 11.31
CA LEU A 113 -20.58 -18.31 11.25
C LEU A 113 -19.59 -17.42 10.50
N PRO A 114 -20.09 -16.38 9.80
CA PRO A 114 -19.22 -15.35 9.27
C PRO A 114 -18.37 -14.88 10.42
N ASN A 115 -17.11 -14.61 10.12
CA ASN A 115 -16.28 -13.89 11.07
C ASN A 115 -17.13 -12.73 11.62
N ALA A 116 -17.25 -12.58 12.94
CA ALA A 116 -17.81 -11.36 13.50
C ALA A 116 -16.80 -10.22 13.30
N GLN A 117 -16.29 -10.09 12.09
CA GLN A 117 -15.31 -9.19 11.53
C GLN A 117 -15.88 -7.78 11.43
N GLU A 118 -16.79 -7.42 12.33
CA GLU A 118 -17.08 -6.07 12.81
C GLU A 118 -16.49 -5.82 14.20
N ARG A 119 -15.88 -6.84 14.83
CA ARG A 119 -15.35 -6.73 16.18
C ARG A 119 -13.90 -6.25 16.16
N LEU A 120 -13.70 -5.09 16.77
CA LEU A 120 -12.37 -4.60 17.16
C LEU A 120 -11.77 -5.52 18.22
N CYS A 121 -10.45 -5.57 18.35
CA CYS A 121 -9.75 -6.37 19.36
C CYS A 121 -10.34 -6.15 20.77
N ALA A 122 -10.70 -4.91 21.11
CA ALA A 122 -11.30 -4.54 22.40
C ALA A 122 -12.63 -5.23 22.73
N GLN A 123 -13.31 -5.84 21.75
CA GLN A 123 -14.62 -6.47 21.92
C GLN A 123 -14.53 -7.97 22.21
N PHE A 124 -13.36 -8.60 22.09
CA PHE A 124 -13.18 -10.00 22.49
C PHE A 124 -13.07 -10.11 24.01
N THR A 125 -13.85 -11.03 24.58
CA THR A 125 -13.92 -11.28 26.03
C THR A 125 -13.28 -12.61 26.45
N ASN A 126 -12.73 -13.36 25.50
CA ASN A 126 -12.10 -14.65 25.72
C ASN A 126 -10.69 -14.68 25.11
N GLU A 127 -9.72 -15.22 25.85
CA GLU A 127 -8.32 -15.39 25.42
C GLU A 127 -8.19 -16.17 24.11
N GLY A 128 -8.96 -17.26 23.96
CA GLY A 128 -8.90 -18.11 22.77
C GLY A 128 -9.45 -17.45 21.49
N GLU A 129 -10.21 -16.36 21.63
CA GLU A 129 -10.74 -15.57 20.51
C GLU A 129 -9.82 -14.39 20.15
N CYS A 130 -8.93 -13.99 21.07
CA CYS A 130 -8.09 -12.80 20.95
C CYS A 130 -6.86 -13.05 20.08
N ILE A 131 -7.08 -13.23 18.78
CA ILE A 131 -6.01 -13.49 17.80
C ILE A 131 -5.94 -12.36 16.78
N GLN A 132 -7.07 -11.98 16.17
CA GLN A 132 -7.15 -10.95 15.14
C GLN A 132 -8.56 -10.34 15.10
N GLY A 133 -8.65 -9.02 15.16
CA GLY A 133 -9.87 -8.21 15.00
C GLY A 133 -9.86 -7.45 13.67
N GLN A 134 -10.85 -6.58 13.47
CA GLN A 134 -10.87 -5.66 12.31
C GLN A 134 -9.68 -4.69 12.29
N ASP A 135 -9.21 -4.30 13.46
CA ASP A 135 -8.12 -3.38 13.69
C ASP A 135 -6.74 -4.05 13.57
N GLY A 136 -6.69 -5.38 13.39
CA GLY A 136 -5.45 -6.13 13.16
C GLY A 136 -5.24 -7.28 14.15
N PHE A 137 -3.99 -7.73 14.31
CA PHE A 137 -3.61 -8.70 15.33
C PHE A 137 -3.91 -8.20 16.73
N CYS A 138 -4.48 -9.08 17.54
CA CYS A 138 -4.82 -8.78 18.91
C CYS A 138 -3.87 -9.46 19.89
N LEU A 139 -3.76 -8.87 21.07
CA LEU A 139 -3.01 -9.39 22.20
C LEU A 139 -3.93 -9.52 23.42
N TRP A 140 -3.95 -10.70 24.03
CA TRP A 140 -4.62 -10.91 25.31
C TRP A 140 -3.68 -10.56 26.46
N SER A 141 -4.03 -9.52 27.22
CA SER A 141 -3.32 -9.13 28.44
C SER A 141 -4.31 -8.63 29.49
N ASP A 142 -4.05 -8.93 30.76
CA ASP A 142 -4.85 -8.46 31.90
C ASP A 142 -6.35 -8.78 31.77
N SER A 143 -6.66 -9.98 31.26
CA SER A 143 -8.01 -10.46 30.99
C SER A 143 -8.80 -9.58 30.00
N LYS A 144 -8.09 -8.87 29.12
CA LYS A 144 -8.66 -8.06 28.05
C LYS A 144 -7.93 -8.34 26.75
N CYS A 145 -8.66 -8.24 25.65
CA CYS A 145 -8.09 -8.25 24.33
C CYS A 145 -7.85 -6.82 23.85
N THR A 146 -6.65 -6.52 23.37
CA THR A 146 -6.28 -5.19 22.86
C THR A 146 -5.60 -5.32 21.52
N LEU A 147 -5.64 -4.26 20.71
CA LEU A 147 -4.85 -4.19 19.48
C LEU A 147 -3.36 -4.34 19.80
N TRP A 148 -2.68 -5.26 19.13
CA TRP A 148 -1.25 -5.48 19.29
C TRP A 148 -0.49 -4.52 18.37
N SER A 149 -0.21 -3.30 18.82
CA SER A 149 0.45 -2.29 17.99
C SER A 149 1.98 -2.37 18.02
N GLN A 150 2.58 -2.93 19.08
CA GLN A 150 4.03 -2.98 19.25
C GLN A 150 4.50 -4.32 19.80
N CYS A 151 5.60 -4.86 19.28
CA CYS A 151 6.17 -6.13 19.76
C CYS A 151 6.39 -6.15 21.28
N ALA A 152 6.83 -5.04 21.88
CA ALA A 152 7.08 -4.91 23.32
C ALA A 152 5.84 -5.17 24.22
N GLN A 153 4.63 -5.15 23.68
CA GLN A 153 3.41 -5.48 24.42
C GLN A 153 3.32 -6.98 24.75
N ALA A 154 3.91 -7.85 23.93
CA ALA A 154 3.90 -9.29 24.17
C ALA A 154 4.72 -9.64 25.42
N ASN A 155 4.05 -10.30 26.38
CA ASN A 155 4.61 -10.59 27.70
C ASN A 155 5.21 -12.00 27.79
N SER A 156 5.11 -12.78 26.73
CA SER A 156 5.60 -14.15 26.66
C SER A 156 6.26 -14.46 25.33
N LYS A 157 7.17 -15.43 25.37
CA LYS A 157 7.83 -15.96 24.18
C LYS A 157 6.82 -16.46 23.14
N ILE A 158 5.80 -17.21 23.58
CA ILE A 158 4.78 -17.79 22.70
C ILE A 158 4.02 -16.69 21.95
N GLN A 159 3.60 -15.63 22.65
CA GLN A 159 2.95 -14.49 22.00
C GLN A 159 3.87 -13.87 20.96
N CYS A 160 5.12 -13.56 21.32
CA CYS A 160 6.09 -12.95 20.41
C CYS A 160 6.31 -13.79 19.14
N GLU A 161 6.43 -15.11 19.28
CA GLU A 161 6.62 -16.06 18.18
C GLU A 161 5.38 -16.23 17.28
N MET A 162 4.21 -15.68 17.64
CA MET A 162 3.05 -15.65 16.74
C MET A 162 3.26 -14.74 15.53
N LEU A 163 4.19 -13.77 15.60
CA LEU A 163 4.49 -12.81 14.54
C LEU A 163 5.99 -12.82 14.19
N PRO A 164 6.51 -13.94 13.68
CA PRO A 164 7.96 -14.13 13.50
C PRO A 164 8.57 -13.23 12.41
N GLN A 165 7.74 -12.55 11.62
CA GLN A 165 8.17 -11.60 10.58
C GLN A 165 8.33 -10.18 11.12
N SER A 166 7.66 -9.83 12.22
CA SER A 166 7.69 -8.48 12.81
C SER A 166 8.39 -8.47 14.18
N CYS A 167 8.34 -9.57 14.93
CA CYS A 167 8.83 -9.61 16.30
C CYS A 167 9.85 -10.73 16.53
N ASP A 168 10.80 -10.50 17.43
CA ASP A 168 11.75 -11.51 17.92
C ASP A 168 11.84 -11.49 19.46
N TRP A 169 11.99 -12.67 20.07
CA TRP A 169 12.02 -12.81 21.52
C TRP A 169 13.45 -12.73 22.05
N SER A 170 13.76 -11.66 22.79
CA SER A 170 15.06 -11.53 23.46
C SER A 170 15.11 -12.43 24.70
N ALA A 171 15.77 -13.58 24.61
CA ALA A 171 15.97 -14.48 25.75
C ALA A 171 16.72 -13.83 26.92
N THR A 172 17.64 -12.90 26.62
CA THR A 172 18.43 -12.16 27.61
C THR A 172 17.58 -11.16 28.40
N LEU A 173 16.77 -10.37 27.69
CA LEU A 173 15.95 -9.33 28.32
C LEU A 173 14.59 -9.85 28.79
N LYS A 174 14.18 -11.03 28.33
CA LYS A 174 12.84 -11.62 28.53
C LYS A 174 11.72 -10.67 28.08
N ILE A 175 11.93 -10.01 26.94
CA ILE A 175 10.96 -9.13 26.30
C ILE A 175 10.91 -9.44 24.81
N CYS A 176 9.77 -9.15 24.20
CA CYS A 176 9.60 -9.21 22.76
C CYS A 176 10.06 -7.88 22.14
N LEU A 177 10.93 -7.95 21.13
CA LEU A 177 11.50 -6.81 20.44
C LEU A 177 11.01 -6.77 19.00
N GLN A 178 11.02 -5.57 18.41
CA GLN A 178 10.83 -5.40 16.98
C GLN A 178 12.00 -6.06 16.24
N LYS A 179 11.69 -7.00 15.36
CA LYS A 179 12.69 -7.72 14.55
C LYS A 179 13.33 -6.76 13.56
N LYS A 180 14.64 -6.85 13.41
CA LYS A 180 15.43 -6.08 12.42
C LYS A 180 16.16 -7.01 11.46
N CYS A 181 16.45 -6.53 10.24
CA CYS A 181 17.30 -7.29 9.31
C CYS A 181 18.62 -7.71 9.96
N SER A 182 19.26 -6.82 10.73
CA SER A 182 20.54 -7.10 11.42
C SER A 182 20.51 -8.27 12.43
N GLU A 183 19.32 -8.70 12.86
CA GLU A 183 19.16 -9.79 13.84
C GLU A 183 18.98 -11.16 13.15
N ILE A 184 18.82 -11.19 11.83
CA ILE A 184 18.70 -12.42 11.05
C ILE A 184 20.10 -12.96 10.75
N ASP A 185 20.39 -14.16 11.24
CA ASP A 185 21.70 -14.82 11.19
C ASP A 185 21.78 -15.96 10.15
N HIS A 186 20.71 -16.15 9.36
CA HIS A 186 20.65 -17.15 8.31
C HIS A 186 20.28 -16.54 6.96
N GLU A 187 21.04 -16.89 5.93
CA GLU A 187 20.87 -16.41 4.55
C GLU A 187 19.45 -16.65 4.01
N TYR A 188 18.89 -17.83 4.27
CA TYR A 188 17.56 -18.21 3.76
C TYR A 188 16.40 -17.48 4.45
N ASP A 189 16.62 -16.92 5.64
CA ASP A 189 15.64 -16.13 6.39
C ASP A 189 15.79 -14.62 6.10
N CYS A 190 16.86 -14.22 5.41
CA CYS A 190 17.19 -12.82 5.13
C CYS A 190 16.42 -12.31 3.90
N VAL A 191 15.13 -12.06 4.12
CA VAL A 191 14.15 -11.72 3.09
C VAL A 191 13.59 -10.32 3.37
N ALA A 192 12.71 -10.21 4.35
CA ALA A 192 12.15 -8.92 4.79
C ALA A 192 11.71 -9.04 6.25
N VAL A 193 11.59 -7.89 6.92
CA VAL A 193 10.97 -7.78 8.24
C VAL A 193 9.80 -6.80 8.17
N GLN A 194 8.70 -7.13 8.84
CA GLN A 194 7.53 -6.26 8.91
C GLN A 194 7.76 -5.22 10.01
N GLU A 195 7.55 -3.91 9.76
CA GLU A 195 7.91 -2.83 10.69
C GLU A 195 7.11 -2.81 12.02
N GLY A 196 6.14 -3.71 12.15
CA GLY A 196 5.38 -3.94 13.38
C GLY A 196 4.29 -5.00 13.16
N PRO A 197 3.64 -5.47 14.24
CA PRO A 197 2.61 -6.51 14.16
C PRO A 197 1.52 -6.25 13.11
N ASN A 198 1.07 -5.01 13.01
CA ASN A 198 -0.02 -4.56 12.13
C ASN A 198 0.46 -3.63 11.01
N SER A 199 1.78 -3.58 10.74
CA SER A 199 2.30 -2.74 9.68
C SER A 199 2.09 -3.39 8.31
N HIS A 200 1.66 -2.62 7.31
CA HIS A 200 1.70 -3.05 5.91
C HIS A 200 3.06 -2.73 5.26
N LEU A 201 3.98 -2.12 6.03
CA LEU A 201 5.31 -1.78 5.58
C LEU A 201 6.28 -2.89 5.94
N TYR A 202 7.11 -3.22 4.96
CA TYR A 202 8.18 -4.19 5.07
C TYR A 202 9.50 -3.49 4.80
N GLU A 203 10.45 -3.69 5.71
CA GLU A 203 11.86 -3.40 5.48
C GLU A 203 12.45 -4.58 4.72
N VAL A 204 12.94 -4.31 3.50
CA VAL A 204 13.62 -5.31 2.67
C VAL A 204 14.98 -5.60 3.27
N CYS A 205 15.35 -6.88 3.33
CA CYS A 205 16.65 -7.30 3.82
C CYS A 205 17.48 -7.93 2.70
N GLU A 206 18.81 -7.82 2.81
CA GLU A 206 19.76 -8.47 1.92
C GLU A 206 20.87 -9.15 2.73
N TRP A 207 21.28 -10.35 2.30
CA TRP A 207 22.33 -11.09 2.97
C TRP A 207 23.72 -10.59 2.56
N ASN A 208 24.43 -10.00 3.51
CA ASN A 208 25.81 -9.57 3.29
C ASN A 208 26.76 -10.76 3.40
N TYR A 209 27.22 -11.30 2.26
CA TYR A 209 28.11 -12.46 2.22
C TYR A 209 29.48 -12.23 2.85
N VAL A 210 29.92 -10.97 2.99
CA VAL A 210 31.20 -10.60 3.60
C VAL A 210 31.08 -10.60 5.12
N LEU A 211 30.03 -9.98 5.65
CA LEU A 211 29.77 -9.89 7.09
C LEU A 211 29.11 -11.15 7.66
N LYS A 212 28.55 -12.02 6.80
CA LYS A 212 27.72 -13.16 7.20
C LYS A 212 26.56 -12.71 8.11
N GLN A 213 25.93 -11.61 7.73
CA GLN A 213 24.85 -10.98 8.46
C GLN A 213 23.86 -10.40 7.46
N CYS A 214 22.59 -10.41 7.83
CA CYS A 214 21.54 -9.77 7.07
C CYS A 214 21.53 -8.26 7.35
N GLU A 215 21.35 -7.43 6.33
CA GLU A 215 21.32 -5.97 6.46
C GLU A 215 20.10 -5.37 5.77
N SER A 216 19.73 -4.16 6.17
CA SER A 216 18.64 -3.41 5.54
C SER A 216 19.02 -3.07 4.11
N SER A 217 18.08 -3.27 3.19
CA SER A 217 18.22 -3.00 1.77
C SER A 217 17.10 -2.09 1.29
N ILE A 218 17.21 -1.60 0.06
CA ILE A 218 16.16 -0.82 -0.60
C ILE A 218 15.50 -1.68 -1.68
N PRO A 219 14.17 -1.62 -1.86
CA PRO A 219 13.48 -2.40 -2.90
C PRO A 219 14.08 -2.22 -4.30
N ASP A 220 14.64 -1.05 -4.59
CA ASP A 220 15.10 -0.62 -5.92
C ASP A 220 16.26 -1.45 -6.48
N ILE A 221 17.05 -2.07 -5.60
CA ILE A 221 18.17 -2.92 -6.04
C ILE A 221 17.74 -4.37 -6.28
N LEU A 222 16.51 -4.73 -5.91
CA LEU A 222 15.98 -6.06 -6.18
C LEU A 222 15.79 -6.25 -7.68
N THR A 223 16.01 -7.47 -8.13
CA THR A 223 15.78 -7.88 -9.52
C THR A 223 14.36 -8.42 -9.68
N PHE A 224 13.91 -8.62 -10.92
CA PHE A 224 12.60 -9.24 -11.16
C PHE A 224 12.46 -10.62 -10.47
N ASP A 225 13.54 -11.41 -10.41
CA ASP A 225 13.55 -12.76 -9.80
C ASP A 225 13.41 -12.71 -8.27
N THR A 226 13.84 -11.60 -7.65
CA THR A 226 13.92 -11.44 -6.20
C THR A 226 12.87 -10.49 -5.64
N CYS A 227 12.26 -9.63 -6.46
CA CYS A 227 11.33 -8.61 -5.99
C CYS A 227 10.16 -9.18 -5.18
N ALA A 228 9.41 -10.13 -5.73
CA ALA A 228 8.27 -10.72 -5.02
C ALA A 228 8.71 -11.63 -3.86
N SER A 229 9.72 -12.49 -4.08
CA SER A 229 10.15 -13.48 -3.09
C SER A 229 10.89 -12.86 -1.91
N ASN A 230 11.80 -11.90 -2.15
CA ASN A 230 12.56 -11.21 -1.11
C ASN A 230 11.72 -10.19 -0.34
N THR A 231 10.49 -9.90 -0.77
CA THR A 231 9.60 -8.96 -0.05
C THR A 231 8.37 -9.64 0.53
N LEU A 232 8.35 -10.97 0.64
CA LEU A 232 7.20 -11.74 1.12
C LEU A 232 5.91 -11.44 0.34
N LEU A 233 6.03 -11.18 -0.96
CA LEU A 233 4.97 -10.79 -1.89
C LEU A 233 4.37 -9.39 -1.60
N ALA A 234 5.03 -8.56 -0.79
CA ALA A 234 4.60 -7.19 -0.51
C ALA A 234 5.02 -6.19 -1.62
N TYR A 235 5.85 -6.62 -2.56
CA TYR A 235 6.26 -5.86 -3.73
C TYR A 235 6.15 -6.73 -4.99
N HIS A 236 6.02 -6.08 -6.15
CA HIS A 236 6.02 -6.69 -7.46
C HIS A 236 6.90 -5.89 -8.44
N TRP A 237 7.31 -6.54 -9.51
CA TRP A 237 8.04 -5.91 -10.60
C TRP A 237 7.09 -5.00 -11.40
N SER A 238 7.50 -3.77 -11.65
CA SER A 238 6.65 -2.74 -12.26
C SER A 238 6.39 -2.93 -13.77
N SER A 239 7.15 -3.82 -14.44
CA SER A 239 7.06 -4.06 -15.88
C SER A 239 6.68 -5.50 -16.22
N SER A 240 6.20 -5.70 -17.45
CA SER A 240 6.02 -7.02 -18.06
C SER A 240 7.29 -7.59 -18.70
N ASN A 241 8.41 -6.85 -18.64
CA ASN A 241 9.72 -7.27 -19.13
C ASN A 241 10.70 -7.41 -17.97
N ALA A 242 11.36 -8.57 -17.85
CA ALA A 242 12.33 -8.85 -16.79
C ALA A 242 13.57 -7.93 -16.80
N SER A 243 13.89 -7.30 -17.93
CA SER A 243 15.07 -6.42 -18.07
C SER A 243 14.78 -4.93 -17.85
N GLU A 244 13.51 -4.58 -17.72
CA GLU A 244 13.02 -3.20 -17.63
C GLU A 244 12.14 -3.12 -16.38
N GLY A 245 12.27 -2.09 -15.55
CA GLY A 245 11.42 -1.93 -14.37
C GLY A 245 12.20 -1.84 -13.07
N PHE A 246 11.46 -1.93 -11.98
CA PHE A 246 11.95 -1.85 -10.61
C PHE A 246 10.94 -2.52 -9.68
N CYS A 247 11.35 -2.78 -8.44
CA CYS A 247 10.47 -3.37 -7.44
C CYS A 247 9.55 -2.30 -6.84
N GLU A 248 8.25 -2.41 -7.10
CA GLU A 248 7.20 -1.50 -6.66
C GLU A 248 6.38 -2.15 -5.55
N GLN A 249 6.04 -1.40 -4.50
CA GLN A 249 5.21 -1.92 -3.43
C GLN A 249 3.84 -2.30 -3.99
N CYS A 250 3.35 -3.47 -3.61
CA CYS A 250 1.99 -3.86 -3.86
C CYS A 250 1.07 -2.79 -3.29
N LEU A 251 0.35 -2.11 -4.18
CA LEU A 251 -0.74 -1.27 -3.75
C LEU A 251 -1.69 -2.18 -2.99
N SER A 252 -1.78 -1.99 -1.66
CA SER A 252 -2.95 -2.46 -0.97
C SER A 252 -4.15 -1.86 -1.73
N PRO A 253 -5.24 -2.62 -1.96
CA PRO A 253 -6.45 -2.05 -2.55
C PRO A 253 -6.93 -0.76 -1.82
N ASN A 254 -6.39 -0.55 -0.63
CA ASN A 254 -6.39 0.71 0.11
C ASN A 254 -5.09 1.52 -0.14
N VAL A 255 -5.24 2.57 -0.96
CA VAL A 255 -4.46 3.84 -0.90
C VAL A 255 -3.13 3.92 -1.67
N GLN A 256 -3.21 4.20 -2.97
CA GLN A 256 -2.18 5.03 -3.61
C GLN A 256 -2.46 6.50 -3.22
N LYS A 257 -1.95 6.93 -2.05
CA LYS A 257 -2.17 8.31 -1.57
C LYS A 257 -1.53 9.24 -2.60
N PRO A 258 -2.23 10.27 -3.12
CA PRO A 258 -1.60 11.20 -4.03
C PRO A 258 -0.37 11.80 -3.34
N SER A 259 0.82 11.49 -3.86
CA SER A 259 2.06 12.06 -3.34
C SER A 259 1.92 13.58 -3.37
N PRO A 260 1.99 14.26 -2.22
CA PRO A 260 1.90 15.70 -2.18
C PRO A 260 2.93 16.31 -3.13
N LYS A 261 2.51 17.26 -3.99
CA LYS A 261 3.46 17.99 -4.82
C LYS A 261 4.35 18.80 -3.87
N HIS A 262 5.63 18.49 -3.79
CA HIS A 262 6.58 19.28 -3.01
C HIS A 262 6.81 20.65 -3.66
N CYS A 263 7.15 21.63 -2.84
CA CYS A 263 7.53 22.97 -3.32
C CYS A 263 8.57 22.92 -4.45
N LEU A 264 8.40 23.78 -5.46
CA LEU A 264 9.41 23.98 -6.50
C LEU A 264 10.74 24.34 -5.83
N CYS A 265 11.84 23.75 -6.28
CA CYS A 265 13.15 24.00 -5.65
C CYS A 265 13.48 25.50 -5.59
N LYS A 266 13.08 26.27 -6.61
CA LYS A 266 13.26 27.73 -6.67
C LYS A 266 12.54 28.51 -5.55
N SER A 267 11.51 27.96 -4.92
CA SER A 267 10.83 28.61 -3.78
C SER A 267 11.46 28.26 -2.44
N ILE A 268 12.41 27.32 -2.40
CA ILE A 268 13.10 26.88 -1.20
C ILE A 268 14.35 27.75 -1.00
N SER A 269 14.33 28.59 0.04
CA SER A 269 15.40 29.56 0.33
C SER A 269 16.41 29.08 1.37
N SER A 270 16.14 27.95 2.03
CA SER A 270 16.98 27.35 3.07
C SER A 270 17.76 26.17 2.50
N GLN A 271 19.05 26.10 2.80
CA GLN A 271 19.90 24.96 2.42
C GLN A 271 19.40 23.65 3.04
N ASN A 272 18.97 23.70 4.31
CA ASN A 272 18.50 22.51 5.02
C ASN A 272 17.21 21.95 4.39
N ASP A 273 16.24 22.82 4.11
CA ASP A 273 14.97 22.44 3.48
C ASP A 273 15.22 21.88 2.06
N CYS A 274 16.18 22.46 1.35
CA CYS A 274 16.59 21.98 0.03
C CYS A 274 17.18 20.57 0.08
N GLN A 275 17.98 20.27 1.12
CA GLN A 275 18.57 18.95 1.33
C GLN A 275 17.53 17.90 1.76
N GLN A 276 16.44 18.32 2.39
CA GLN A 276 15.32 17.43 2.73
C GLN A 276 14.44 17.10 1.51
N ASN A 277 14.43 17.96 0.48
CA ASN A 277 13.71 17.68 -0.77
C ASN A 277 14.54 16.77 -1.69
N GLN A 278 14.11 15.52 -1.85
CA GLN A 278 14.81 14.53 -2.69
C GLN A 278 14.93 14.95 -4.16
N THR A 279 14.08 15.87 -4.63
CA THR A 279 14.07 16.36 -6.00
C THR A 279 14.93 17.61 -6.23
N CYS A 280 15.50 18.17 -5.16
CA CYS A 280 16.30 19.39 -5.21
C CYS A 280 17.77 19.16 -4.85
N ILE A 281 18.60 20.11 -5.24
CA ILE A 281 20.01 20.20 -4.85
C ILE A 281 20.40 21.64 -4.56
N TRP A 282 21.15 21.85 -3.49
CA TRP A 282 21.66 23.18 -3.14
C TRP A 282 22.96 23.46 -3.91
N ARG A 283 22.95 24.46 -4.78
CA ARG A 283 24.11 24.90 -5.59
C ARG A 283 24.21 26.42 -5.55
N ASP A 284 25.42 26.92 -5.29
CA ASP A 284 25.77 28.33 -5.34
C ASP A 284 24.82 29.26 -4.55
N GLY A 285 24.34 28.79 -3.40
CA GLY A 285 23.45 29.56 -2.52
C GLY A 285 21.98 29.57 -2.94
N THR A 286 21.61 28.73 -3.91
CA THR A 286 20.23 28.55 -4.37
C THR A 286 19.83 27.08 -4.38
N CYS A 287 18.53 26.81 -4.22
CA CYS A 287 17.98 25.48 -4.36
C CYS A 287 17.49 25.27 -5.80
N GLU A 288 18.13 24.35 -6.51
CA GLU A 288 17.86 24.03 -7.91
C GLU A 288 17.20 22.65 -8.02
N GLU A 289 16.42 22.44 -9.08
CA GLU A 289 15.93 21.10 -9.43
C GLU A 289 17.10 20.22 -9.84
N ARG A 290 17.14 18.98 -9.33
CA ARG A 290 18.10 17.98 -9.82
C ARG A 290 17.82 17.69 -11.28
N LYS A 291 18.88 17.52 -12.06
CA LYS A 291 18.73 16.98 -13.42
C LYS A 291 18.32 15.53 -13.32
N CYS A 292 17.50 15.04 -14.25
CA CYS A 292 17.04 13.64 -14.21
C CYS A 292 18.21 12.64 -14.11
N ALA A 293 19.31 12.89 -14.84
CA ALA A 293 20.51 12.04 -14.81
C ALA A 293 21.25 11.99 -13.44
N GLU A 294 20.88 12.81 -12.46
CA GLU A 294 21.47 12.85 -11.12
C GLU A 294 20.57 12.16 -10.06
N ILE A 295 19.53 11.46 -10.51
CA ILE A 295 18.51 10.82 -9.64
C ILE A 295 18.62 9.31 -9.82
N ASP A 296 18.90 8.61 -8.72
CA ASP A 296 19.24 7.19 -8.74
C ASP A 296 18.10 6.25 -8.32
N PRO A 297 17.24 6.55 -7.32
CA PRO A 297 16.11 5.67 -7.10
C PRO A 297 15.01 5.94 -8.14
N PRO A 298 14.52 4.91 -8.87
CA PRO A 298 13.43 5.01 -9.85
C PRO A 298 12.22 5.80 -9.33
N GLN A 299 11.86 5.58 -8.08
CA GLN A 299 10.71 6.17 -7.40
C GLN A 299 10.87 7.68 -7.32
N ALA A 300 12.05 8.19 -6.97
CA ALA A 300 12.30 9.63 -6.97
C ALA A 300 12.22 10.21 -8.38
N CYS A 301 12.68 9.47 -9.40
CA CYS A 301 12.57 9.88 -10.80
C CYS A 301 11.09 10.03 -11.24
N ILE A 302 10.26 9.04 -10.92
CA ILE A 302 8.84 8.99 -11.32
C ILE A 302 8.01 10.09 -10.64
N GLN A 303 8.44 10.54 -9.45
CA GLN A 303 7.79 11.67 -8.78
C GLN A 303 8.00 13.00 -9.50
N LEU A 304 9.03 13.13 -10.35
CA LEU A 304 9.32 14.36 -11.08
C LEU A 304 8.56 14.45 -12.39
N GLU A 305 7.80 15.52 -12.55
CA GLU A 305 6.95 15.70 -13.73
C GLU A 305 7.75 15.89 -15.04
N HIS A 306 9.02 16.29 -14.95
CA HIS A 306 9.93 16.49 -16.08
C HIS A 306 10.93 15.35 -16.26
N CYS A 307 10.85 14.28 -15.47
CA CYS A 307 11.72 13.10 -15.60
C CYS A 307 10.92 11.84 -15.90
N ALA A 308 11.57 10.85 -16.48
CA ALA A 308 11.01 9.53 -16.70
C ALA A 308 12.02 8.45 -16.36
N TRP A 309 11.56 7.38 -15.71
CA TRP A 309 12.38 6.18 -15.53
C TRP A 309 12.26 5.32 -16.79
N PHE A 310 13.35 5.21 -17.55
CA PHE A 310 13.35 4.45 -18.79
C PHE A 310 14.73 3.85 -19.06
N ALA A 311 14.75 2.58 -19.50
CA ALA A 311 15.97 1.83 -19.75
C ALA A 311 16.96 1.84 -18.57
N ASN A 312 16.44 1.66 -17.35
CA ASN A 312 17.18 1.64 -16.08
C ASN A 312 17.99 2.92 -15.81
N ALA A 313 17.47 4.06 -16.27
CA ALA A 313 18.02 5.37 -15.98
C ALA A 313 16.90 6.41 -15.84
N CYS A 314 17.16 7.43 -15.04
CA CYS A 314 16.30 8.60 -14.98
C CYS A 314 16.67 9.58 -16.09
N VAL A 315 15.77 9.78 -17.06
CA VAL A 315 15.97 10.61 -18.24
C VAL A 315 14.99 11.77 -18.29
N GLU A 316 15.29 12.80 -19.07
CA GLU A 316 14.37 13.91 -19.31
C GLU A 316 13.09 13.39 -20.00
N PHE A 317 11.94 13.73 -19.42
CA PHE A 317 10.63 13.35 -19.96
C PHE A 317 10.21 14.31 -21.06
N THR A 318 9.86 13.76 -22.23
CA THR A 318 9.39 14.55 -23.36
C THR A 318 7.88 14.47 -23.56
N GLN A 319 7.34 13.25 -23.68
CA GLN A 319 5.91 12.98 -23.88
C GLN A 319 5.63 11.48 -23.69
N CYS A 320 4.43 11.12 -23.25
CA CYS A 320 4.07 9.73 -22.98
C CYS A 320 4.09 8.85 -24.23
N GLU A 321 3.76 9.41 -25.39
CA GLU A 321 3.67 8.70 -26.67
C GLU A 321 5.01 8.11 -27.15
N ASN A 322 6.12 8.53 -26.54
CA ASN A 322 7.45 7.98 -26.83
C ASN A 322 7.70 6.65 -26.12
N TYR A 323 6.84 6.27 -25.18
CA TYR A 323 7.03 5.08 -24.36
C TYR A 323 5.99 4.02 -24.71
N LYS A 324 6.46 2.77 -24.77
CA LYS A 324 5.61 1.60 -24.92
C LYS A 324 5.41 0.95 -23.57
N ALA A 325 4.20 0.49 -23.34
CA ALA A 325 3.82 -0.22 -22.14
C ALA A 325 2.61 -1.08 -22.45
N PHE A 326 2.40 -2.10 -21.63
CA PHE A 326 1.31 -3.06 -21.74
C PHE A 326 0.24 -2.84 -20.67
N SER A 327 0.45 -1.90 -19.74
CA SER A 327 -0.51 -1.56 -18.70
C SER A 327 -0.44 -0.09 -18.28
N ASN A 328 -1.52 0.42 -17.68
CA ASN A 328 -1.55 1.76 -17.09
C ASN A 328 -0.48 1.94 -16.01
N LEU A 329 -0.28 0.91 -15.18
CA LEU A 329 0.72 0.94 -14.11
C LEU A 329 2.14 1.06 -14.69
N GLU A 330 2.44 0.31 -15.75
CA GLU A 330 3.74 0.41 -16.44
C GLU A 330 3.95 1.81 -17.06
N CYS A 331 2.92 2.42 -17.66
CA CYS A 331 3.00 3.82 -18.07
C CYS A 331 3.27 4.78 -16.90
N GLN A 332 2.59 4.59 -15.78
CA GLN A 332 2.78 5.40 -14.57
C GLN A 332 4.15 5.19 -13.93
N SER A 333 4.72 3.99 -14.05
CA SER A 333 6.07 3.64 -13.61
C SER A 333 7.17 4.30 -14.45
N ILE A 334 6.84 4.77 -15.66
CA ILE A 334 7.75 5.56 -16.48
C ILE A 334 7.65 7.03 -16.06
N ASN A 335 6.45 7.58 -16.05
CA ASN A 335 6.15 8.91 -15.53
C ASN A 335 4.70 8.93 -15.04
N LYS A 336 4.46 9.46 -13.84
CA LYS A 336 3.13 9.48 -13.21
C LYS A 336 2.02 10.17 -14.02
N LYS A 337 2.36 10.97 -15.04
CA LYS A 337 1.41 11.61 -15.97
C LYS A 337 0.98 10.71 -17.13
N CYS A 338 1.64 9.57 -17.32
CA CYS A 338 1.38 8.69 -18.43
C CYS A 338 0.35 7.63 -18.10
N LEU A 339 -0.59 7.43 -19.04
CA LEU A 339 -1.58 6.36 -19.03
C LEU A 339 -1.44 5.51 -20.29
N LEU A 340 -1.92 4.28 -20.26
CA LEU A 340 -1.99 3.44 -21.45
C LEU A 340 -3.06 3.98 -22.41
N SER A 341 -2.73 4.06 -23.69
CA SER A 341 -3.72 4.39 -24.72
C SER A 341 -4.71 3.23 -24.91
N ASP A 342 -6.00 3.54 -25.04
CA ASP A 342 -7.05 2.55 -25.35
C ASP A 342 -6.84 1.82 -26.68
N THR A 343 -6.00 2.37 -27.57
CA THR A 343 -5.90 1.93 -28.97
C THR A 343 -4.58 1.26 -29.32
N LEU A 344 -3.55 1.42 -28.50
CA LEU A 344 -2.18 1.04 -28.81
C LEU A 344 -1.40 0.72 -27.52
N GLU A 345 -0.40 -0.17 -27.61
CA GLU A 345 0.60 -0.45 -26.55
C GLU A 345 1.57 0.74 -26.34
N THR A 346 1.04 1.96 -26.34
CA THR A 346 1.78 3.21 -26.18
C THR A 346 1.15 4.01 -25.05
N CYS A 347 1.98 4.67 -24.26
CA CYS A 347 1.48 5.59 -23.26
C CYS A 347 0.97 6.89 -23.91
N THR A 348 0.04 7.57 -23.25
CA THR A 348 -0.46 8.90 -23.62
C THR A 348 -0.61 9.76 -22.38
N SER A 349 -0.43 11.08 -22.54
CA SER A 349 -0.68 12.05 -21.47
C SER A 349 -2.12 12.59 -21.51
N LYS A 350 -2.91 12.18 -22.51
CA LYS A 350 -4.29 12.65 -22.69
C LYS A 350 -5.23 11.79 -21.88
N TYR A 351 -5.49 12.23 -20.65
CA TYR A 351 -6.67 11.78 -19.94
C TYR A 351 -7.91 12.13 -20.74
N GLN A 352 -8.84 11.18 -20.84
CA GLN A 352 -10.14 11.45 -21.44
C GLN A 352 -11.02 12.20 -20.43
N GLU A 353 -11.96 13.02 -20.89
CA GLU A 353 -12.92 13.64 -19.96
C GLU A 353 -13.72 12.54 -19.26
N CYS A 354 -14.03 12.65 -17.95
CA CYS A 354 -14.79 11.60 -17.24
C CYS A 354 -16.01 11.12 -18.05
N LYS A 355 -16.74 12.06 -18.68
CA LYS A 355 -17.94 11.81 -19.48
C LYS A 355 -17.76 10.85 -20.67
N THR A 356 -16.53 10.60 -21.13
CA THR A 356 -16.29 9.68 -22.24
C THR A 356 -16.30 8.21 -21.79
N HIS A 357 -16.09 7.94 -20.50
CA HIS A 357 -16.18 6.59 -19.94
C HIS A 357 -17.66 6.15 -19.90
N LYS A 358 -17.95 5.04 -20.57
CA LYS A 358 -19.32 4.53 -20.75
C LYS A 358 -19.70 3.40 -19.79
N THR A 359 -18.77 2.95 -18.97
CA THR A 359 -18.93 1.82 -18.06
C THR A 359 -18.32 2.14 -16.70
N ASP A 360 -18.87 1.53 -15.66
CA ASP A 360 -18.49 1.74 -14.26
C ASP A 360 -17.01 1.39 -14.00
N ASP A 361 -16.58 0.24 -14.50
CA ASP A 361 -15.22 -0.31 -14.38
C ASP A 361 -14.14 0.59 -14.99
N LYS A 362 -14.48 1.35 -16.03
CA LYS A 362 -13.56 2.29 -16.70
C LYS A 362 -13.59 3.69 -16.08
N CYS A 363 -14.63 3.99 -15.32
CA CYS A 363 -14.86 5.31 -14.76
C CYS A 363 -14.24 5.45 -13.36
N ASN A 364 -14.53 4.53 -12.45
CA ASN A 364 -14.11 4.71 -11.06
C ASN A 364 -12.58 4.66 -10.94
N GLY A 365 -12.01 5.69 -10.30
CA GLY A 365 -10.57 5.79 -10.10
C GLY A 365 -9.81 6.31 -11.33
N SER A 366 -10.47 6.53 -12.47
CA SER A 366 -9.85 7.24 -13.59
C SER A 366 -9.68 8.73 -13.25
N LYS A 367 -8.85 9.43 -14.02
CA LYS A 367 -8.68 10.88 -13.94
C LYS A 367 -9.01 11.50 -15.28
N ASP A 368 -9.49 12.73 -15.27
CA ASP A 368 -9.84 13.47 -16.48
C ASP A 368 -8.68 14.34 -17.02
N SER A 369 -8.92 15.07 -18.11
CA SER A 369 -7.94 15.97 -18.74
C SER A 369 -7.39 17.06 -17.82
N LYS A 370 -8.03 17.32 -16.68
CA LYS A 370 -7.60 18.24 -15.63
C LYS A 370 -6.99 17.52 -14.42
N SER A 371 -6.75 16.21 -14.54
CA SER A 371 -6.34 15.32 -13.45
C SER A 371 -7.36 15.21 -12.32
N GLU A 372 -8.64 15.52 -12.59
CA GLU A 372 -9.73 15.37 -11.62
C GLU A 372 -10.19 13.91 -11.60
N GLN A 373 -10.34 13.32 -10.41
CA GLN A 373 -10.79 11.94 -10.26
C GLN A 373 -12.24 11.78 -10.74
N CYS A 374 -12.53 10.65 -11.37
CA CYS A 374 -13.83 10.30 -11.91
C CYS A 374 -14.54 9.26 -11.01
N TYR A 375 -15.86 9.31 -10.99
CA TYR A 375 -16.72 8.31 -10.36
C TYR A 375 -17.99 8.05 -11.20
N TRP A 376 -18.52 6.84 -11.12
CA TRP A 376 -19.73 6.46 -11.83
C TRP A 376 -20.98 6.86 -11.04
N ASP A 377 -21.82 7.72 -11.63
CA ASP A 377 -23.12 8.06 -11.05
C ASP A 377 -24.18 7.10 -11.58
N GLU A 378 -24.61 6.16 -10.75
CA GLU A 378 -25.65 5.17 -11.08
C GLU A 378 -27.00 5.80 -11.46
N LYS A 379 -27.34 6.97 -10.90
CA LYS A 379 -28.61 7.65 -11.19
C LYS A 379 -28.59 8.28 -12.58
N LEU A 380 -27.43 8.81 -12.97
CA LEU A 380 -27.23 9.39 -14.30
C LEU A 380 -26.78 8.36 -15.34
N ASN A 381 -26.40 7.14 -14.90
CA ASN A 381 -25.79 6.10 -15.72
C ASN A 381 -24.64 6.67 -16.57
N SER A 382 -23.78 7.49 -15.94
CA SER A 382 -22.69 8.18 -16.61
C SER A 382 -21.57 8.52 -15.64
N CYS A 383 -20.36 8.64 -16.19
CA CYS A 383 -19.18 8.98 -15.44
C CYS A 383 -19.06 10.49 -15.21
N GLN A 384 -18.84 10.89 -13.95
CA GLN A 384 -18.81 12.27 -13.49
C GLN A 384 -17.50 12.59 -12.76
N VAL A 385 -17.19 13.88 -12.63
CA VAL A 385 -16.06 14.35 -11.82
C VAL A 385 -16.41 14.22 -10.33
N TRP A 386 -15.52 13.59 -9.57
CA TRP A 386 -15.69 13.31 -8.15
C TRP A 386 -15.32 14.51 -7.27
N THR A 387 -16.33 15.19 -6.74
CA THR A 387 -16.13 16.46 -6.00
C THR A 387 -16.31 16.32 -4.49
N GLN A 388 -17.04 15.30 -4.04
CA GLN A 388 -17.36 15.06 -2.63
C GLN A 388 -17.25 13.58 -2.29
N CYS A 389 -16.67 13.24 -1.14
CA CYS A 389 -16.48 11.85 -0.69
C CYS A 389 -17.77 11.02 -0.74
N SER A 390 -18.91 11.60 -0.32
CA SER A 390 -20.22 10.94 -0.26
C SER A 390 -20.76 10.45 -1.61
N GLN A 391 -20.19 10.92 -2.73
CA GLN A 391 -20.51 10.48 -4.09
C GLN A 391 -19.95 9.08 -4.37
N GLN A 392 -18.86 8.69 -3.73
CA GLN A 392 -18.26 7.37 -3.90
C GLN A 392 -18.97 6.33 -3.02
N LYS A 393 -19.36 5.21 -3.64
CA LYS A 393 -20.11 4.11 -3.00
C LYS A 393 -19.31 2.84 -2.83
N GLN A 394 -18.11 2.78 -3.39
CA GLN A 394 -17.23 1.63 -3.27
C GLN A 394 -16.05 1.97 -2.36
N ALA A 395 -15.78 1.09 -1.39
CA ALA A 395 -14.71 1.27 -0.41
C ALA A 395 -13.35 1.49 -1.08
N THR A 396 -13.01 0.62 -2.03
CA THR A 396 -11.74 0.62 -2.76
C THR A 396 -11.40 1.97 -3.40
N TYR A 397 -12.41 2.66 -3.95
CA TYR A 397 -12.16 3.94 -4.63
C TYR A 397 -12.17 5.14 -3.69
N CYS A 398 -12.80 5.02 -2.51
CA CYS A 398 -12.91 6.13 -1.56
C CYS A 398 -11.52 6.65 -1.14
N GLU A 399 -10.59 5.74 -0.91
CA GLU A 399 -9.31 6.09 -0.29
C GLU A 399 -8.28 6.61 -1.31
N TYR A 400 -8.47 6.36 -2.61
CA TYR A 400 -7.59 6.87 -3.68
C TYR A 400 -7.54 8.39 -3.78
N SER A 401 -8.54 9.08 -3.24
CA SER A 401 -8.57 10.53 -3.26
C SER A 401 -7.53 11.16 -2.33
N GLY A 402 -7.06 10.45 -1.30
CA GLY A 402 -6.30 11.05 -0.20
C GLY A 402 -7.08 12.12 0.59
N ALA A 403 -8.35 12.34 0.25
CA ALA A 403 -9.27 13.28 0.88
C ALA A 403 -10.38 12.57 1.66
N CYS A 404 -10.59 11.28 1.39
CA CYS A 404 -11.70 10.50 1.90
C CYS A 404 -11.21 9.17 2.50
N PHE A 405 -12.01 8.61 3.41
CA PHE A 405 -11.80 7.31 4.03
C PHE A 405 -13.12 6.54 4.11
N TRP A 406 -13.07 5.21 4.20
CA TRP A 406 -14.26 4.37 4.24
C TRP A 406 -14.64 3.95 5.66
N GLU A 407 -15.89 4.20 6.06
CA GLU A 407 -16.45 3.75 7.34
C GLU A 407 -17.93 3.39 7.15
N GLY A 408 -18.18 2.32 6.39
CA GLY A 408 -19.53 1.93 5.91
C GLY A 408 -20.09 2.83 4.81
N GLU A 409 -19.61 4.07 4.74
CA GLU A 409 -19.80 5.02 3.64
C GLU A 409 -18.50 5.82 3.42
N CYS A 410 -18.35 6.42 2.25
CA CYS A 410 -17.18 7.24 1.94
C CYS A 410 -17.31 8.64 2.56
N LYS A 411 -16.48 8.94 3.55
CA LYS A 411 -16.49 10.18 4.33
C LYS A 411 -15.22 10.98 4.09
N GLN A 412 -15.31 12.28 4.36
CA GLN A 412 -14.15 13.17 4.29
C GLN A 412 -13.22 12.96 5.47
N ILE A 413 -11.91 12.91 5.21
CA ILE A 413 -10.88 12.82 6.25
C ILE A 413 -10.87 14.10 7.09
N GLU A 414 -10.64 13.94 8.39
CA GLU A 414 -10.33 15.01 9.32
C GLU A 414 -9.15 14.56 10.19
N CYS A 415 -8.30 15.47 10.68
CA CYS A 415 -7.13 15.07 11.48
C CYS A 415 -7.52 14.20 12.68
N LYS A 416 -8.65 14.48 13.33
CA LYS A 416 -9.15 13.71 14.49
C LYS A 416 -9.43 12.22 14.20
N LEU A 417 -9.54 11.85 12.92
CA LEU A 417 -9.81 10.49 12.46
C LEU A 417 -8.53 9.73 12.06
N LEU A 418 -7.41 10.44 11.94
CA LEU A 418 -6.12 9.85 11.56
C LEU A 418 -5.46 9.24 12.80
N ASN A 419 -4.92 8.04 12.64
CA ASN A 419 -4.12 7.39 13.68
C ASN A 419 -2.70 8.01 13.79
N GLU A 420 -1.91 7.51 14.74
CA GLU A 420 -0.57 8.00 15.04
C GLU A 420 0.35 8.05 13.80
N HIS A 421 0.28 7.03 12.94
CA HIS A 421 1.11 6.88 11.75
C HIS A 421 0.60 7.67 10.54
N GLN A 422 -0.70 7.99 10.52
CA GLN A 422 -1.33 8.73 9.42
C GLN A 422 -1.42 10.23 9.68
N CYS A 423 -1.08 10.69 10.89
CA CYS A 423 -1.24 12.07 11.34
C CYS A 423 -0.24 13.04 10.71
N THR A 424 -0.42 13.30 9.42
CA THR A 424 0.50 14.14 8.62
C THR A 424 -0.25 15.24 7.88
N HIS A 425 -1.04 14.85 6.88
CA HIS A 425 -1.79 15.77 6.03
C HIS A 425 -2.88 15.02 5.24
N TYR A 426 -3.85 15.75 4.73
CA TYR A 426 -4.90 15.23 3.84
C TYR A 426 -5.42 16.29 2.88
N LEU A 427 -6.05 15.87 1.78
CA LEU A 427 -6.68 16.78 0.82
C LEU A 427 -8.06 17.23 1.31
N THR A 428 -8.38 18.52 1.14
CA THR A 428 -9.68 19.03 1.62
C THR A 428 -10.89 18.57 0.80
N SER A 429 -10.68 17.94 -0.36
CA SER A 429 -11.69 17.25 -1.18
C SER A 429 -10.97 16.41 -2.25
N PRO A 430 -11.62 15.44 -2.92
CA PRO A 430 -10.95 14.52 -3.85
C PRO A 430 -10.14 15.16 -4.97
N ASN A 431 -10.56 16.34 -5.42
CA ASN A 431 -9.90 17.12 -6.47
C ASN A 431 -9.33 18.45 -5.95
N SER A 432 -9.23 18.61 -4.62
CA SER A 432 -8.62 19.81 -4.06
C SER A 432 -7.14 19.84 -4.37
N LYS A 433 -6.60 21.04 -4.55
CA LYS A 433 -5.15 21.30 -4.50
C LYS A 433 -4.71 21.81 -3.12
N THR A 434 -5.67 22.03 -2.23
CA THR A 434 -5.44 22.52 -0.87
C THR A 434 -5.25 21.35 0.07
N TRP A 435 -4.15 21.39 0.81
CA TRP A 435 -3.84 20.43 1.85
C TRP A 435 -4.20 21.01 3.22
N LYS A 436 -4.71 20.16 4.09
CA LYS A 436 -4.75 20.42 5.52
C LYS A 436 -3.65 19.62 6.20
N TYR A 437 -2.99 20.25 7.17
CA TYR A 437 -1.92 19.65 7.93
C TYR A 437 -2.45 19.14 9.25
N CYS A 438 -1.87 18.04 9.70
CA CYS A 438 -2.19 17.43 10.97
C CYS A 438 -0.90 17.26 11.78
N MET A 439 -1.03 17.37 13.09
CA MET A 439 0.07 17.13 14.01
C MET A 439 -0.40 16.24 15.14
N LEU A 440 0.43 15.25 15.46
CA LEU A 440 0.22 14.35 16.56
C LEU A 440 0.68 15.03 17.86
N PHE A 441 -0.26 15.20 18.78
CA PHE A 441 0.03 15.53 20.17
C PHE A 441 -0.27 14.30 21.04
N ASP A 442 -1.35 14.40 21.82
CA ASP A 442 -2.07 13.29 22.45
C ASP A 442 -3.05 12.62 21.48
N THR A 443 -3.64 13.42 20.59
CA THR A 443 -4.45 12.98 19.45
C THR A 443 -4.07 13.79 18.22
N CYS A 444 -4.42 13.28 17.04
CA CYS A 444 -4.15 13.97 15.79
C CYS A 444 -5.08 15.20 15.63
N LYS A 445 -4.48 16.38 15.47
CA LYS A 445 -5.21 17.67 15.42
C LYS A 445 -4.81 18.48 14.20
N ASP A 446 -5.73 19.33 13.72
CA ASP A 446 -5.46 20.30 12.66
C ASP A 446 -4.30 21.20 13.08
N LEU A 447 -3.29 21.32 12.22
CA LEU A 447 -2.14 22.19 12.38
C LEU A 447 -2.36 23.46 11.56
N ASP A 448 -2.40 24.60 12.23
CA ASP A 448 -2.49 25.91 11.59
C ASP A 448 -1.10 26.36 11.09
N PRO A 449 -0.89 26.48 9.77
CA PRO A 449 0.40 26.91 9.21
C PRO A 449 0.84 28.28 9.70
N ASP A 450 -0.11 29.18 10.00
CA ASP A 450 0.23 30.55 10.43
C ASP A 450 0.88 30.58 11.81
N LEU A 451 0.81 29.48 12.58
CA LEU A 451 1.47 29.32 13.87
C LEU A 451 2.86 28.69 13.79
N LEU A 452 3.26 28.17 12.62
CA LEU A 452 4.57 27.55 12.45
C LEU A 452 5.68 28.60 12.45
N THR A 453 6.84 28.24 12.98
CA THR A 453 8.06 29.04 12.81
C THR A 453 8.71 28.78 11.44
N LYS A 454 9.73 29.57 11.10
CA LYS A 454 10.50 29.40 9.86
C LYS A 454 11.07 27.99 9.71
N ASP A 455 11.68 27.46 10.77
CA ASP A 455 12.36 26.17 10.73
C ASP A 455 11.38 24.98 10.77
N GLU A 456 10.17 25.21 11.30
CA GLU A 456 9.11 24.20 11.36
C GLU A 456 8.28 24.15 10.08
N CYS A 457 8.16 25.27 9.36
CA CYS A 457 7.25 25.39 8.22
C CYS A 457 7.45 24.30 7.17
N TYR A 458 8.68 24.06 6.73
CA TYR A 458 8.96 23.04 5.72
C TYR A 458 8.85 21.62 6.31
N ALA A 459 9.48 21.38 7.45
CA ALA A 459 9.55 20.06 8.08
C ALA A 459 8.17 19.54 8.52
N LEU A 460 7.37 20.37 9.22
CA LEU A 460 6.07 19.96 9.77
C LEU A 460 4.94 20.02 8.73
N SER A 461 5.14 20.71 7.60
CA SER A 461 4.24 20.62 6.45
C SER A 461 4.63 19.51 5.48
N TYR A 462 5.66 18.71 5.77
CA TYR A 462 6.17 17.65 4.87
C TYR A 462 6.57 18.19 3.49
N GLY A 463 7.13 19.40 3.46
CA GLY A 463 7.61 20.06 2.25
C GLY A 463 6.50 20.59 1.32
N LEU A 464 5.27 20.73 1.84
CA LEU A 464 4.12 21.33 1.13
C LEU A 464 4.03 22.84 1.29
N SER A 465 4.68 23.40 2.30
CA SER A 465 4.75 24.83 2.58
C SER A 465 6.19 25.31 2.68
N THR A 466 6.38 26.59 2.35
CA THR A 466 7.66 27.30 2.53
C THR A 466 7.45 28.56 3.32
N TRP A 467 8.51 28.99 4.02
CA TRP A 467 8.49 30.26 4.72
C TRP A 467 8.66 31.41 3.74
N ASN A 468 7.62 32.22 3.57
CA ASN A 468 7.69 33.44 2.79
C ASN A 468 7.69 34.66 3.71
N SER A 469 8.86 35.27 3.90
CA SER A 469 9.17 36.56 4.55
C SER A 469 8.67 36.77 5.99
N SER A 470 7.42 36.40 6.30
CA SER A 470 6.78 36.58 7.60
C SER A 470 5.82 35.44 7.99
N LYS A 471 5.54 34.47 7.12
CA LYS A 471 4.62 33.36 7.43
C LYS A 471 4.91 32.08 6.64
N CYS A 472 4.42 30.97 7.15
CA CYS A 472 4.39 29.71 6.43
C CYS A 472 3.27 29.74 5.39
N GLN A 473 3.60 29.51 4.12
CA GLN A 473 2.63 29.56 3.03
C GLN A 473 2.71 28.27 2.22
N GLN A 474 1.54 27.72 1.87
CA GLN A 474 1.46 26.58 0.96
C GLN A 474 2.11 26.94 -0.39
N CYS A 475 2.90 26.02 -0.92
CA CYS A 475 3.59 26.21 -2.17
C CYS A 475 2.61 26.30 -3.35
N THR A 476 2.86 27.26 -4.25
CA THR A 476 2.07 27.45 -5.48
C THR A 476 2.67 26.63 -6.60
N PHE A 477 1.87 25.87 -7.32
CA PHE A 477 2.34 25.05 -8.44
C PHE A 477 2.11 25.76 -9.78
N PRO A 478 2.94 25.51 -10.82
CA PRO A 478 2.80 26.17 -12.11
C PRO A 478 1.43 25.97 -12.77
N ASP A 479 0.76 24.84 -12.50
CA ASP A 479 -0.59 24.55 -12.99
C ASP A 479 -1.68 25.45 -12.35
N ASP A 480 -1.34 26.24 -11.34
CA ASP A 480 -2.24 27.21 -10.69
C ASP A 480 -2.25 28.56 -11.40
N TYR A 481 -1.30 28.80 -12.32
CA TYR A 481 -1.37 29.95 -13.22
C TYR A 481 -2.44 29.69 -14.26
N THR A 482 -3.69 30.02 -13.91
CA THR A 482 -4.67 30.38 -14.94
C THR A 482 -4.00 31.45 -15.79
N PRO A 483 -3.92 31.28 -17.13
CA PRO A 483 -3.10 32.16 -17.95
C PRO A 483 -3.59 33.61 -17.81
N ILE A 484 -2.82 34.41 -17.05
CA ILE A 484 -2.99 35.86 -16.88
C ILE A 484 -2.97 36.58 -18.25
N LEU A 485 -2.56 35.88 -19.33
CA LEU A 485 -2.71 36.28 -20.72
C LEU A 485 -4.15 36.69 -21.10
N SER A 486 -5.20 36.20 -20.43
CA SER A 486 -6.57 36.68 -20.67
C SER A 486 -6.81 38.13 -20.20
N PHE A 487 -6.12 38.58 -19.16
CA PHE A 487 -6.22 39.96 -18.67
C PHE A 487 -5.38 40.95 -19.49
N ILE A 488 -4.21 40.53 -19.97
CA ILE A 488 -3.38 41.38 -20.86
C ILE A 488 -4.09 41.56 -22.22
N GLY A 489 -4.81 40.53 -22.71
CA GLY A 489 -5.64 40.65 -23.90
C GLY A 489 -6.80 41.64 -23.76
N MET A 490 -7.45 41.74 -22.59
CA MET A 490 -8.55 42.70 -22.38
C MET A 490 -8.08 44.15 -22.23
N ILE A 491 -6.86 44.40 -21.74
CA ILE A 491 -6.31 45.76 -21.67
C ILE A 491 -5.91 46.26 -23.07
N ILE A 492 -5.47 45.39 -23.97
CA ILE A 492 -5.15 45.77 -25.35
C ILE A 492 -6.42 46.05 -26.18
N ILE A 493 -7.54 45.37 -25.90
CA ILE A 493 -8.83 45.61 -26.59
C ILE A 493 -9.56 46.87 -26.07
N THR A 494 -9.24 47.36 -24.87
CA THR A 494 -9.81 48.63 -24.36
C THR A 494 -8.96 49.86 -24.69
N MET A 495 -7.74 49.66 -25.22
CA MET A 495 -6.86 50.72 -25.71
C MET A 495 -6.82 50.85 -27.24
N LEU A 496 -7.59 50.04 -27.96
CA LEU A 496 -7.89 50.16 -29.40
C LEU A 496 -9.36 50.56 -29.57
#